data_AF-A0A2W4P267-F1
#
_entry.id   AF-A0A2W4P267-F1
#
_cell.length_a   1.000
_cell.length_b   1.000
_cell.length_c   1.000
_cell.angle_alpha   90.00
_cell.angle_beta   90.00
_cell.angle_gamma   90.00
#
_symmetry.space_group_name_H-M   'P 1'
#
loop_
_entity.id
_entity.type
_entity.pdbx_description
1 polymer ?
#
loop_
_entity_poly.entity_id
_entity_poly.type
_entity_poly.pdbx_seq_one_letter_code
_entity_poly.pdbx_strand_id
1 'polypeptide(L)' 'MRIERAGRTRGARELLAHIRQHYGTIPAFAAQKGIDRIKLQKAIGGRIKRIDVEFAFEIERATGGQVLAAWWVPEPEP' A
#
# COMPACT_ATOMS: atom_id res chain seq x y z
N MET A 1 12.45 9.44 -18.22
CA MET A 1 12.09 8.25 -17.40
C MET A 1 11.20 8.73 -16.25
N ARG A 2 9.88 8.71 -16.41
CA ARG A 2 8.96 9.04 -15.31
C ARG A 2 9.00 7.88 -14.32
N ILE A 3 9.47 8.16 -13.13
CA ILE A 3 9.48 7.19 -12.03
C ILE A 3 8.07 7.19 -11.47
N GLU A 4 7.26 6.23 -11.90
CA GLU A 4 5.99 5.95 -11.27
C GLU A 4 6.25 5.54 -9.82
N ARG A 5 5.64 6.24 -8.87
CA ARG A 5 5.85 6.06 -7.44
C ARG A 5 4.73 5.22 -6.87
N ALA A 6 5.04 4.28 -5.98
CA ALA A 6 4.04 3.39 -5.36
C ALA A 6 2.86 4.14 -4.73
N GLY A 7 3.10 5.33 -4.18
CA GLY A 7 2.07 6.18 -3.56
C GLY A 7 1.02 6.75 -4.51
N ARG A 8 1.21 6.66 -5.84
CA ARG A 8 0.22 7.08 -6.84
C ARG A 8 -0.69 5.95 -7.32
N THR A 9 -0.37 4.71 -6.94
CA THR A 9 -1.15 3.54 -7.34
C THR A 9 -2.54 3.57 -6.73
N ARG A 10 -3.48 2.83 -7.32
CA ARG A 10 -4.80 2.60 -6.71
C ARG A 10 -4.64 1.93 -5.34
N GLY A 11 -3.72 0.97 -5.22
CA GLY A 11 -3.44 0.25 -3.98
C GLY A 11 -3.07 1.17 -2.82
N ALA A 12 -2.20 2.15 -3.05
CA ALA A 12 -1.83 3.12 -2.01
C ALA A 12 -2.99 4.01 -1.54
N ARG A 13 -3.88 4.42 -2.46
CA ARG A 13 -5.04 5.26 -2.15
C ARG A 13 -6.08 4.49 -1.34
N GLU A 14 -6.45 3.30 -1.81
CA GLU A 14 -7.42 2.43 -1.15
C GLU A 14 -6.92 1.96 0.22
N LEU A 15 -5.63 1.63 0.33
CA LEU A 15 -5.03 1.28 1.60
C LEU A 15 -5.09 2.44 2.60
N LEU A 16 -4.77 3.67 2.18
CA LEU A 16 -4.85 4.82 3.07
C LEU A 16 -6.29 5.09 3.53
N ALA A 17 -7.27 4.93 2.65
CA ALA A 17 -8.69 5.02 3.01
C ALA A 17 -9.10 3.94 4.02
N HIS A 18 -8.77 2.68 3.74
CA HIS A 18 -9.02 1.54 4.63
C HIS A 18 -8.40 1.74 6.02
N ILE A 19 -7.13 2.17 6.08
CA ILE A 19 -6.43 2.44 7.33
C ILE A 19 -7.15 3.53 8.13
N ARG A 20 -7.55 4.64 7.49
CA ARG A 20 -8.26 5.73 8.15
C ARG A 20 -9.63 5.30 8.68
N GLN A 21 -10.34 4.46 7.94
CA GLN A 21 -11.68 4.01 8.32
C GLN A 21 -11.67 3.00 9.48
N HIS A 22 -10.69 2.10 9.54
CA HIS A 22 -10.72 0.97 10.48
C HIS A 22 -9.66 1.01 11.59
N TYR A 23 -8.54 1.71 11.38
CA TYR A 23 -7.36 1.67 12.27
C TYR A 23 -6.92 3.07 12.73
N GLY A 24 -7.42 4.12 12.09
CA GLY A 24 -7.05 5.51 12.31
C GLY A 24 -5.69 5.90 11.72
N THR A 25 -4.62 5.15 12.02
CA THR A 25 -3.25 5.52 11.63
C THR A 25 -2.45 4.35 11.02
N ILE A 26 -1.49 4.68 10.14
CA ILE A 26 -0.59 3.70 9.51
C ILE A 26 0.20 2.88 10.55
N PRO A 27 0.80 3.50 11.61
CA PRO A 27 1.49 2.72 12.64
C PRO A 27 0.58 1.74 13.39
N ALA A 28 -0.66 2.12 13.68
CA ALA A 28 -1.61 1.23 14.37
C ALA A 28 -1.97 0.01 13.49
N PHE A 29 -2.28 0.24 12.21
CA PHE A 29 -2.52 -0.85 11.25
C PHE A 29 -1.31 -1.78 11.13
N ALA A 30 -0.11 -1.22 10.98
CA ALA A 30 1.12 -2.00 10.84
C ALA A 30 1.38 -2.89 12.07
N ALA A 31 1.23 -2.33 13.27
CA ALA A 31 1.38 -3.08 14.52
C ALA A 31 0.32 -4.19 14.68
N GLN A 32 -0.94 -3.90 14.35
CA GLN A 32 -2.03 -4.87 14.49
C GLN A 32 -1.95 -6.01 13.48
N LYS A 33 -1.46 -5.75 12.27
CA LYS A 33 -1.37 -6.73 11.19
C LYS A 33 0.00 -7.41 11.08
N GLY A 34 0.98 -6.99 11.88
CA GLY A 34 2.34 -7.52 11.82
C GLY A 34 3.10 -7.12 10.55
N ILE A 35 2.73 -6.00 9.92
CA ILE A 35 3.36 -5.49 8.69
C ILE A 35 4.51 -4.55 9.06
N ASP A 36 5.60 -4.55 8.27
CA ASP A 36 6.67 -3.56 8.40
C ASP A 36 6.12 -2.12 8.22
N ARG A 37 6.04 -1.39 9.34
CA ARG A 37 5.60 0.01 9.41
C ARG A 37 6.37 0.92 8.46
N ILE A 38 7.69 0.78 8.39
CA ILE A 38 8.55 1.67 7.61
C ILE A 38 8.34 1.41 6.12
N LYS A 39 8.28 0.14 5.71
CA LYS A 39 7.98 -0.25 4.34
C LYS A 39 6.61 0.27 3.92
N LEU A 40 5.61 0.12 4.78
CA LEU A 40 4.24 0.59 4.54
C LEU A 40 4.15 2.13 4.40
N GLN A 41 4.79 2.87 5.31
CA GLN A 41 4.85 4.34 5.24
C GLN A 41 5.55 4.82 3.96
N LYS A 42 6.63 4.14 3.56
CA LYS A 42 7.33 4.45 2.31
C LYS A 42 6.47 4.14 1.08
N ALA A 43 5.72 3.03 1.08
CA ALA A 43 4.81 2.64 0.01
C ALA A 43 3.70 3.68 -0.19
N ILE A 44 2.93 3.95 0.87
CA ILE A 44 1.82 4.91 0.86
C ILE A 44 2.33 6.33 0.56
N GLY A 45 3.44 6.73 1.18
CA GLY A 45 4.05 8.04 0.98
C GLY A 45 4.77 8.21 -0.36
N GLY A 46 4.79 7.19 -1.23
CA GLY A 46 5.45 7.23 -2.54
C GLY A 46 6.97 7.45 -2.46
N ARG A 47 7.60 7.07 -1.34
CA ARG A 47 9.05 7.14 -1.13
C ARG A 47 9.79 5.95 -1.73
N ILE A 48 9.05 4.95 -2.22
CA ILE A 48 9.57 3.84 -3.03
C ILE A 48 8.89 3.85 -4.40
N LYS A 49 9.64 3.38 -5.41
CA LYS A 49 9.17 3.33 -6.80
C LYS A 49 8.09 2.27 -6.97
N ARG A 50 8.37 1.07 -6.47
CA ARG A 50 7.51 -0.10 -6.56
C ARG A 50 7.52 -0.83 -5.22
N ILE A 51 6.44 -1.54 -4.94
CA ILE A 51 6.45 -2.59 -3.93
C ILE A 51 6.67 -3.94 -4.63
N ASP A 52 7.27 -4.88 -3.92
CA ASP A 52 7.35 -6.26 -4.36
C ASP A 52 5.98 -6.97 -4.24
N VAL A 53 5.83 -8.05 -5.02
CA VAL A 53 4.58 -8.81 -5.13
C VAL A 53 4.21 -9.47 -3.80
N GLU A 54 5.18 -10.00 -3.06
CA GLU A 54 4.94 -10.57 -1.73
C GLU A 54 4.32 -9.56 -0.78
N PHE A 55 4.88 -8.34 -0.73
CA PHE A 55 4.34 -7.25 0.08
C PHE A 55 2.94 -6.82 -0.37
N ALA A 56 2.66 -6.83 -1.67
CA ALA A 56 1.33 -6.55 -2.19
C ALA A 56 0.30 -7.59 -1.69
N PHE A 57 0.65 -8.88 -1.71
CA PHE A 57 -0.19 -9.96 -1.17
C PHE A 57 -0.27 -9.97 0.36
N GLU A 58 0.76 -9.50 1.06
CA GLU A 58 0.73 -9.31 2.50
C GLU A 58 -0.32 -8.24 2.88
N ILE A 59 -0.33 -7.11 2.16
CA ILE A 59 -1.35 -6.06 2.32
C ILE A 59 -2.75 -6.59 2.00
N GLU A 60 -2.90 -7.33 0.90
CA GLU A 60 -4.19 -7.92 0.52
C GLU A 60 -4.75 -8.84 1.61
N ARG A 61 -3.90 -9.72 2.16
CA ARG A 61 -4.27 -10.59 3.28
C ARG A 61 -4.62 -9.79 4.54
N ALA A 62 -3.83 -8.77 4.87
CA ALA A 62 -4.05 -7.95 6.06
C ALA A 62 -5.35 -7.13 6.01
N THR A 63 -5.75 -6.72 4.81
CA THR A 63 -7.00 -5.99 4.54
C THR A 63 -8.20 -6.89 4.27
N GLY A 64 -8.01 -8.23 4.30
CA GLY A 64 -9.08 -9.19 4.01
C GLY A 64 -9.58 -9.12 2.57
N GLY A 65 -8.70 -8.79 1.62
CA GLY A 65 -9.03 -8.65 0.21
C GLY A 65 -9.61 -7.29 -0.20
N GLN A 66 -9.72 -6.33 0.72
CA GLN A 66 -10.22 -4.99 0.38
C GLN A 66 -9.23 -4.17 -0.45
N VAL A 67 -7.93 -4.41 -0.30
CA VAL A 67 -6.89 -3.79 -1.13
C VAL A 67 -6.19 -4.89 -1.92
N LEU A 68 -6.53 -5.03 -3.19
CA LEU A 68 -5.98 -6.10 -4.04
C LEU A 68 -4.51 -5.85 -4.39
N ALA A 69 -3.70 -6.92 -4.42
CA ALA A 69 -2.30 -6.85 -4.83
C ALA A 69 -2.14 -6.25 -6.24
N ALA A 70 -3.06 -6.56 -7.15
CA ALA A 70 -3.08 -6.04 -8.52
C ALA A 70 -3.21 -4.50 -8.60
N TRP A 71 -3.72 -3.84 -7.56
CA TRP A 71 -3.89 -2.37 -7.56
C TRP A 71 -2.59 -1.61 -7.32
N TRP A 72 -1.51 -2.31 -6.98
CA TRP A 72 -0.18 -1.73 -6.77
C TRP A 72 0.65 -1.63 -8.06
N VAL A 73 0.11 -2.12 -9.18
CA VAL A 73 0.70 -1.90 -10.49
C VAL A 73 0.50 -0.42 -10.87
N PRO A 74 1.55 0.29 -11.30
CA PRO A 74 1.39 1.63 -11.85
C PRO A 74 0.42 1.66 -13.04
N GLU A 75 -0.42 2.69 -13.13
CA GLU A 75 -1.25 2.89 -14.33
C GLU A 75 -0.35 3.22 -15.51
N PRO A 76 -0.47 2.53 -16.66
CA PRO A 76 0.33 2.86 -17.83
C PRO A 76 0.04 4.31 -18.24
N GLU A 77 1.10 5.09 -18.46
CA GLU A 77 0.96 6.43 -19.03
C GLU A 77 0.37 6.34 -20.45
N PRO A 78 -0.55 7.26 -20.83
CA PRO A 78 -1.03 7.36 -22.21
C PRO A 78 0.07 7.77 -23.19
#